data_AF-A0A0D2F5D1-F1
#
_entry.id   AF-A0A0D2F5D1-F1
#
_cell.length_a   1.000
_cell.length_b   1.000
_cell.length_c   1.000
_cell.angle_alpha   90.00
_cell.angle_beta   90.00
_cell.angle_gamma   90.00
#
_symmetry.space_group_name_H-M   'P 1'
#
loop_
_entity.id
_entity.type
_entity.pdbx_description
1 polymer ?
#
loop_
_entity_poly.entity_id
_entity_poly.type
_entity_poly.pdbx_seq_one_letter_code
_entity_poly.pdbx_strand_id
1 'polypeptide(L)'
;MSGNQIEPPFSQGFGYGYIIGVGALFAIGMCVVSWGLSHFFAEKQTSEMFMTGKRSVKIGLTASAVVSSWTTAATMLTSTTEGYLLHCVLLYGAGASVQILLFSVAVIELKRKAPNTHTLLEFVPTRYGAAAHCVLGFYSLFFICVMGINLLVGGSVVFATLTGMNQNAAWYYILWR
;
A
#
# COMPACT_ATOMS: atom_id res chain seq x y z
N MET A 1 -23.96 9.03 27.68
CA MET A 1 -24.07 7.57 27.47
C MET A 1 -22.71 6.97 27.74
N SER A 2 -22.45 6.57 28.99
CA SER A 2 -21.23 5.87 29.41
C SER A 2 -21.34 4.39 29.01
N GLY A 3 -21.33 4.13 27.70
CA GLY A 3 -21.44 2.78 27.16
C GLY A 3 -20.04 2.24 26.89
N ASN A 4 -19.54 1.42 27.81
CA ASN A 4 -18.39 0.51 27.64
C ASN A 4 -17.27 1.05 26.74
N GLN A 5 -16.49 2.02 27.21
CA GLN A 5 -15.15 2.20 26.64
C GLN A 5 -14.37 0.93 26.95
N ILE A 6 -14.13 0.10 25.95
CA ILE A 6 -13.18 -1.01 26.05
C ILE A 6 -11.87 -0.38 26.48
N GLU A 7 -11.41 -0.71 27.68
CA GLU A 7 -10.11 -0.23 28.16
C GLU A 7 -9.04 -0.70 27.17
N PRO A 8 -8.14 0.19 26.74
CA PRO A 8 -7.12 -0.19 25.77
C PRO A 8 -6.27 -1.32 26.33
N PRO A 9 -6.08 -2.44 25.59
CA PRO A 9 -5.32 -3.59 26.08
C PRO A 9 -3.83 -3.25 26.33
N PHE A 10 -3.32 -2.19 25.69
CA PHE A 10 -1.92 -1.80 25.80
C PHE A 10 -1.78 -0.36 26.30
N SER A 11 -0.64 -0.07 26.94
CA SER A 11 -0.32 1.29 27.36
C SER A 11 -0.04 2.20 26.17
N GLN A 12 -0.26 3.51 26.32
CA GLN A 12 0.07 4.50 25.29
C GLN A 12 1.55 4.43 24.88
N GLY A 13 2.45 4.13 25.83
CA GLY A 13 3.88 3.95 25.57
C GLY A 13 4.19 2.82 24.59
N PHE A 14 3.40 1.73 24.61
CA PHE A 14 3.53 0.64 23.63
C PHE A 14 3.18 1.12 22.21
N GLY A 15 2.17 1.98 22.06
CA GLY A 15 1.79 2.55 20.77
C GLY A 15 2.89 3.40 20.13
N TYR A 16 3.43 4.36 20.89
CA TYR A 16 4.56 5.19 20.43
C TYR A 16 5.80 4.34 20.14
N GLY A 17 6.12 3.40 21.03
CA GLY A 17 7.24 2.49 20.87
C GLY A 17 7.11 1.60 19.64
N TYR A 18 5.90 1.15 19.30
CA TYR A 18 5.64 0.33 18.12
C TYR A 18 5.82 1.13 16.83
N ILE A 19 5.21 2.31 16.72
CA ILE A 19 5.32 3.16 15.53
C ILE A 19 6.79 3.50 15.24
N ILE A 20 7.51 3.97 16.27
CA ILE A 20 8.92 4.37 16.12
C ILE A 20 9.82 3.14 15.93
N GLY A 21 9.63 2.10 16.76
CA GLY A 21 10.48 0.92 16.78
C GLY A 21 10.38 0.08 15.51
N VAL A 22 9.15 -0.22 15.06
CA VAL A 22 8.94 -1.04 13.85
C VAL A 22 9.34 -0.26 12.59
N GLY A 23 9.02 1.03 12.53
CA GLY A 23 9.44 1.89 11.42
C GLY A 23 10.98 2.00 11.32
N ALA A 24 11.66 2.22 12.45
CA ALA A 24 13.12 2.26 12.49
C ALA A 24 13.76 0.92 12.14
N LEU A 25 13.22 -0.20 12.65
CA LEU A 25 13.69 -1.54 12.29
C LEU A 25 13.55 -1.81 10.79
N PHE A 26 12.43 -1.43 10.18
CA PHE A 26 12.23 -1.56 8.74
C PHE A 26 13.22 -0.72 7.94
N ALA A 27 13.42 0.54 8.31
CA ALA A 27 14.38 1.43 7.65
C ALA A 27 15.82 0.90 7.76
N ILE A 28 16.24 0.48 8.96
CA ILE A 28 17.56 -0.14 9.17
C ILE A 28 17.69 -1.42 8.35
N GLY A 29 16.66 -2.27 8.32
CA GLY A 29 16.62 -3.48 7.51
C GLY A 29 16.84 -3.19 6.02
N MET A 30 16.13 -2.21 5.47
CA MET A 30 16.31 -1.78 4.08
C MET A 30 17.71 -1.20 3.82
N CYS A 31 18.25 -0.40 4.75
CA CYS A 31 19.61 0.12 4.65
C CYS A 31 20.66 -1.00 4.67
N VAL A 32 20.50 -2.02 5.52
CA VAL A 32 21.41 -3.17 5.59
C VAL A 32 21.33 -4.00 4.32
N VAL A 33 20.13 -4.22 3.77
CA VAL A 33 19.95 -4.91 2.48
C VAL A 33 20.62 -4.11 1.36
N SER A 34 20.38 -2.80 1.25
CA SER A 34 21.04 -1.95 0.25
C SER A 34 22.56 -1.91 0.41
N TRP A 35 23.06 -1.83 1.64
CA TRP A 35 24.49 -1.90 1.92
C TRP A 35 25.06 -3.26 1.51
N GLY A 36 24.39 -4.37 1.86
CA GLY A 36 24.78 -5.72 1.48
C GLY A 36 24.79 -5.95 -0.03
N LEU A 37 23.77 -5.49 -0.76
CA LEU A 37 23.74 -5.54 -2.22
C LEU A 37 24.89 -4.71 -2.82
N SER A 38 25.15 -3.51 -2.28
CA SER A 38 26.24 -2.67 -2.76
C SER A 38 27.64 -3.28 -2.49
N HIS A 39 27.82 -3.95 -1.35
CA HIS A 39 29.12 -4.44 -0.90
C HIS A 39 29.46 -5.83 -1.46
N PHE A 40 28.49 -6.75 -1.50
CA PHE A 40 28.73 -8.13 -1.97
C PHE A 40 28.49 -8.31 -3.47
N PHE A 41 27.56 -7.58 -4.07
CA PHE A 41 27.24 -7.71 -5.49
C PHE A 41 27.76 -6.57 -6.36
N ALA A 42 28.40 -5.55 -5.78
CA ALA A 42 28.84 -4.33 -6.47
C ALA A 42 27.75 -3.72 -7.37
N GLU A 43 26.47 -3.99 -7.05
CA GLU A 43 25.35 -3.57 -7.86
C GLU A 43 25.15 -2.08 -7.61
N LYS A 44 25.49 -1.25 -8.60
CA LYS A 44 25.24 0.19 -8.56
C LYS A 44 23.73 0.39 -8.57
N GLN A 45 23.11 0.43 -7.39
CA GLN A 45 21.66 0.48 -7.18
C GLN A 45 21.07 1.76 -7.80
N THR A 46 20.87 1.75 -9.12
CA THR A 46 20.16 2.81 -9.82
C THR A 46 18.70 2.75 -9.39
N SER A 47 18.05 3.90 -9.29
CA SER A 47 16.62 4.01 -8.97
C SER A 47 15.76 3.13 -9.87
N GLU A 48 16.19 2.94 -11.13
CA GLU A 48 15.57 2.03 -12.08
C GLU A 48 15.60 0.56 -11.62
N MET A 49 16.71 0.07 -11.06
CA MET A 49 16.79 -1.31 -10.55
C MET A 49 15.92 -1.51 -9.31
N PHE A 50 15.84 -0.50 -8.44
CA PHE A 50 14.95 -0.54 -7.28
C PHE A 50 13.47 -0.61 -7.70
N MET A 51 13.09 0.14 -8.74
CA MET A 51 11.70 0.16 -9.24
C MET A 51 11.33 -1.04 -10.11
N THR A 52 12.28 -1.56 -10.90
CA THR A 52 12.02 -2.64 -11.86
C THR A 52 12.23 -4.04 -11.29
N GLY A 53 12.88 -4.15 -10.12
CA GLY A 53 13.16 -5.42 -9.46
C GLY A 53 13.74 -6.42 -10.45
N LYS A 54 14.99 -6.19 -10.90
CA LYS A 54 15.80 -7.02 -11.82
C LYS A 54 15.13 -8.37 -12.03
N ARG A 55 14.58 -8.63 -13.23
CA ARG A 55 13.66 -9.70 -13.73
C ARG A 55 13.73 -11.13 -13.10
N SER A 56 14.60 -11.36 -12.14
CA SER A 56 14.81 -12.50 -11.23
C SER A 56 13.69 -12.73 -10.18
N VAL A 57 12.77 -11.78 -9.97
CA VAL A 57 11.72 -11.96 -8.95
C VAL A 57 10.70 -13.00 -9.43
N LYS A 58 10.60 -14.11 -8.68
CA LYS A 58 9.65 -15.19 -8.98
C LYS A 58 8.21 -14.69 -8.93
N ILE A 59 7.34 -15.27 -9.76
CA ILE A 59 5.91 -14.93 -9.83
C ILE A 59 5.19 -14.99 -8.47
N GLY A 60 5.61 -15.89 -7.57
CA GLY A 60 5.03 -15.97 -6.22
C GLY A 60 5.36 -14.75 -5.36
N LEU A 61 6.56 -14.19 -5.47
CA LEU A 61 6.94 -13.00 -4.70
C LEU A 61 6.30 -11.73 -5.27
N THR A 62 6.21 -11.62 -6.61
CA THR A 62 5.49 -10.50 -7.24
C THR A 62 4.00 -10.55 -6.90
N ALA A 63 3.36 -11.73 -6.94
CA ALA A 63 1.98 -11.89 -6.53
C ALA A 63 1.77 -11.50 -5.05
N SER A 64 2.64 -11.95 -4.14
CA SER A 64 2.58 -11.58 -2.73
C SER A 64 2.74 -10.07 -2.50
N ALA A 65 3.69 -9.42 -3.18
CA ALA A 65 3.91 -7.98 -3.09
C ALA A 65 2.73 -7.17 -3.62
N VAL A 66 2.13 -7.61 -4.74
CA VAL A 66 0.89 -7.05 -5.27
C VAL A 66 -0.23 -7.24 -4.25
N VAL A 67 -0.33 -8.43 -3.65
CA VAL A 67 -1.37 -8.73 -2.66
C VAL A 67 -1.27 -7.88 -1.40
N SER A 68 -0.05 -7.68 -0.92
CA SER A 68 0.24 -6.81 0.22
C SER A 68 -0.12 -5.36 -0.08
N SER A 69 0.20 -4.85 -1.28
CA SER A 69 -0.04 -3.45 -1.67
C SER A 69 -1.52 -3.05 -1.68
N TRP A 70 -2.44 -3.99 -1.90
CA TRP A 70 -3.89 -3.71 -1.80
C TRP A 70 -4.46 -3.99 -0.41
N THR A 71 -3.72 -4.65 0.48
CA THR A 71 -4.15 -4.91 1.85
C THR A 71 -3.92 -3.65 2.68
N THR A 72 -4.95 -2.83 2.80
CA THR A 72 -4.94 -1.64 3.65
C THR A 72 -5.87 -1.82 4.86
N ALA A 73 -5.69 -0.99 5.88
CA ALA A 73 -6.54 -0.99 7.08
C ALA A 73 -8.04 -0.87 6.72
N ALA A 74 -8.39 -0.07 5.70
CA ALA A 74 -9.77 0.05 5.23
C ALA A 74 -10.30 -1.26 4.65
N THR A 75 -9.52 -1.98 3.84
CA THR A 75 -9.96 -3.28 3.30
C THR A 75 -10.16 -4.33 4.39
N MET A 76 -9.28 -4.36 5.40
CA MET A 76 -9.42 -5.27 6.54
C MET A 76 -10.66 -4.92 7.39
N LEU A 77 -10.90 -3.63 7.61
CA LEU A 77 -12.06 -3.14 8.36
C LEU A 77 -13.37 -3.47 7.65
N THR A 78 -13.49 -3.14 6.36
CA THR A 78 -14.69 -3.46 5.57
C THR A 78 -14.91 -4.96 5.53
N SER A 79 -13.86 -5.75 5.24
CA SER A 79 -13.95 -7.21 5.20
C SER A 79 -14.44 -7.82 6.52
N THR A 80 -13.95 -7.31 7.67
CA THR A 80 -14.41 -7.74 9.00
C THR A 80 -15.84 -7.29 9.29
N THR A 81 -16.22 -6.09 8.84
CA THR A 81 -17.58 -5.56 9.01
C THR A 81 -18.58 -6.40 8.22
N GLU A 82 -18.29 -6.70 6.95
CA GLU A 82 -19.08 -7.59 6.12
C GLU A 82 -19.09 -9.04 6.66
N GLY A 83 -18.00 -9.46 7.30
CA GLY A 83 -17.93 -10.75 7.99
C GLY A 83 -18.80 -10.83 9.23
N TYR A 84 -18.82 -9.78 10.03
CA TYR A 84 -19.62 -9.73 11.26
C TYR A 84 -21.11 -9.57 10.95
N LEU A 85 -21.46 -8.77 9.94
CA LEU A 85 -22.85 -8.48 9.60
C LEU A 85 -23.46 -9.54 8.67
N LEU A 86 -22.73 -9.95 7.63
CA LEU A 86 -23.25 -10.81 6.56
C LEU A 86 -22.56 -12.18 6.49
N HIS A 87 -21.52 -12.44 7.29
CA HIS A 87 -20.67 -13.66 7.20
C HIS A 87 -20.02 -13.86 5.81
N CYS A 88 -19.92 -12.78 5.03
CA CYS A 88 -19.57 -12.80 3.61
C CYS A 88 -18.15 -12.31 3.30
N VAL A 89 -17.21 -12.48 4.23
CA VAL A 89 -15.79 -12.07 4.09
C VAL A 89 -15.18 -12.53 2.76
N LEU A 90 -15.43 -13.79 2.40
CA LEU A 90 -14.88 -14.39 1.17
C LEU A 90 -15.55 -13.83 -0.10
N LEU A 91 -16.85 -13.50 -0.04
CA LEU A 91 -17.55 -12.92 -1.19
C LEU A 91 -17.10 -11.48 -1.46
N TYR A 92 -16.80 -10.70 -0.43
CA TYR A 92 -16.20 -9.38 -0.58
C TYR A 92 -14.86 -9.46 -1.34
N GLY A 93 -13.97 -10.37 -0.91
CA GLY A 93 -12.70 -10.61 -1.60
C GLY A 93 -12.85 -11.16 -3.02
N ALA A 94 -13.83 -12.04 -3.24
CA ALA A 94 -14.14 -12.58 -4.56
C ALA A 94 -14.67 -11.51 -5.54
N GLY A 95 -15.45 -10.54 -5.05
CA GLY A 95 -15.91 -9.41 -5.87
C GLY A 95 -14.74 -8.55 -6.37
N ALA A 96 -13.78 -8.25 -5.50
CA ALA A 96 -12.59 -7.49 -5.86
C ALA A 96 -11.66 -8.26 -6.82
N SER A 97 -11.53 -9.58 -6.66
CA SER A 97 -10.65 -10.40 -7.50
C SER A 97 -11.10 -10.44 -8.98
N VAL A 98 -12.41 -10.44 -9.25
CA VAL A 98 -12.95 -10.37 -10.61
C VAL A 98 -12.49 -9.08 -11.32
N GLN A 99 -12.54 -7.94 -10.63
CA GLN A 99 -12.09 -6.66 -11.20
C GLN A 99 -10.58 -6.70 -11.52
N ILE A 100 -9.77 -7.22 -10.60
CA ILE A 100 -8.32 -7.36 -10.78
C ILE A 100 -8.00 -8.27 -11.98
N LEU A 101 -8.72 -9.37 -12.16
CA LEU A 101 -8.53 -10.27 -13.30
C LEU A 101 -8.86 -9.59 -14.63
N LEU A 102 -9.97 -8.85 -14.69
CA LEU A 102 -10.33 -8.08 -15.89
C LEU A 102 -9.27 -7.03 -16.24
N PHE A 103 -8.77 -6.28 -15.25
CA PHE A 103 -7.67 -5.34 -15.47
C PHE A 103 -6.37 -6.05 -15.88
N SER A 104 -6.09 -7.23 -15.33
CA SER A 104 -4.91 -8.02 -15.70
C SER A 104 -4.95 -8.43 -17.16
N VAL A 105 -6.09 -8.90 -17.66
CA VAL A 105 -6.29 -9.22 -19.08
C VAL A 105 -6.11 -7.97 -19.96
N ALA A 106 -6.69 -6.84 -19.55
CA ALA A 106 -6.53 -5.58 -20.27
C ALA A 106 -5.07 -5.12 -20.35
N VAL A 107 -4.29 -5.29 -19.28
CA VAL A 107 -2.86 -4.96 -19.25
C VAL A 107 -2.04 -5.91 -20.14
N ILE A 108 -2.37 -7.20 -20.19
CA ILE A 108 -1.72 -8.16 -21.09
C ILE A 108 -1.94 -7.75 -22.55
N GLU A 109 -3.17 -7.40 -22.92
CA GLU A 109 -3.50 -6.92 -24.27
C GLU A 109 -2.80 -5.60 -24.60
N LEU A 110 -2.69 -4.70 -23.62
CA LEU A 110 -1.94 -3.47 -23.75
C LEU A 110 -0.45 -3.75 -24.01
N LYS A 111 0.18 -4.61 -23.21
CA LYS A 111 1.60 -4.98 -23.35
C LYS A 111 1.88 -5.73 -24.64
N ARG A 112 0.92 -6.50 -25.16
CA ARG A 112 1.01 -7.14 -26.47
C ARG A 112 1.07 -6.13 -27.63
N LYS A 113 0.41 -4.98 -27.50
CA LYS A 113 0.39 -3.90 -28.50
C LYS A 113 1.49 -2.86 -28.30
N ALA A 114 1.89 -2.60 -27.06
CA ALA A 114 2.88 -1.59 -26.67
C ALA A 114 3.83 -2.16 -25.59
N PRO A 115 4.80 -3.02 -25.98
CA PRO A 115 5.66 -3.73 -25.02
C PRO A 115 6.63 -2.80 -24.28
N ASN A 116 7.07 -1.71 -24.91
CA ASN A 116 8.10 -0.81 -24.39
C ASN A 116 7.55 0.29 -23.47
N THR A 117 6.23 0.43 -23.33
CA THR A 117 5.68 1.47 -22.46
C THR A 117 5.80 1.06 -21.00
N HIS A 118 6.47 1.86 -20.18
CA HIS A 118 6.75 1.53 -18.78
C HIS A 118 5.65 1.97 -17.82
N THR A 119 4.96 3.07 -18.16
CA THR A 119 3.90 3.63 -17.32
C THR A 119 2.63 3.85 -18.15
N LEU A 120 1.46 3.76 -17.52
CA LEU A 120 0.19 4.04 -18.22
C LEU A 120 0.17 5.48 -18.76
N LEU A 121 0.79 6.41 -18.05
CA LEU A 121 0.96 7.81 -18.44
C LEU A 121 1.70 7.96 -19.77
N GLU A 122 2.68 7.11 -20.08
CA GLU A 122 3.37 7.15 -21.37
C GLU A 122 2.49 6.62 -22.51
N PHE A 123 1.61 5.65 -22.23
CA PHE A 123 0.73 5.08 -23.26
C PHE A 123 -0.45 5.99 -23.62
N VAL A 124 -1.14 6.55 -22.62
CA VAL A 124 -2.36 7.35 -22.83
C VAL A 124 -2.23 8.49 -23.86
N PRO A 125 -1.18 9.33 -23.87
CA PRO A 125 -1.08 10.43 -24.83
C PRO A 125 -0.95 9.92 -26.27
N THR A 126 -0.35 8.76 -26.50
CA THR A 126 -0.19 8.19 -27.84
C THR A 126 -1.53 7.79 -28.47
N ARG A 127 -2.55 7.46 -27.66
CA ARG A 127 -3.87 7.00 -28.15
C ARG A 127 -5.01 7.98 -27.93
N TYR A 128 -5.01 8.70 -26.81
CA TYR A 128 -6.10 9.57 -26.35
C TYR A 128 -5.72 11.05 -26.29
N GLY A 129 -4.47 11.39 -26.60
CA GLY A 129 -3.98 12.77 -26.65
C GLY A 129 -3.63 13.36 -25.28
N ALA A 130 -3.16 14.62 -25.31
CA ALA A 130 -2.62 15.32 -24.14
C ALA A 130 -3.66 15.59 -23.04
N ALA A 131 -4.93 15.84 -23.41
CA ALA A 131 -5.99 16.09 -22.44
C ALA A 131 -6.23 14.88 -21.53
N ALA A 132 -6.34 13.67 -22.10
CA ALA A 132 -6.51 12.44 -21.34
C ALA A 132 -5.28 12.13 -20.46
N HIS A 133 -4.08 12.44 -20.94
CA HIS A 133 -2.85 12.30 -20.15
C HIS A 133 -2.86 13.20 -18.90
N CYS A 134 -3.25 14.47 -19.05
CA CYS A 134 -3.34 15.40 -17.92
C CYS A 134 -4.42 14.98 -16.92
N VAL A 135 -5.61 14.56 -17.39
CA VAL A 135 -6.68 14.05 -16.53
C VAL A 135 -6.23 12.79 -15.78
N LEU A 136 -5.58 11.84 -16.45
CA LEU A 136 -5.06 10.64 -15.79
C LEU A 136 -3.97 10.98 -14.76
N GLY A 137 -3.08 11.91 -15.07
CA GLY A 137 -2.03 12.38 -14.15
C GLY A 137 -2.61 13.02 -12.90
N PHE A 138 -3.54 13.96 -13.07
CA PHE A 138 -4.22 14.61 -11.95
C PHE A 138 -5.04 13.62 -11.12
N TYR A 139 -5.80 12.74 -11.78
CA TYR A 139 -6.58 11.69 -11.12
C TYR A 139 -5.69 10.76 -10.29
N SER A 140 -4.54 10.33 -10.85
CA SER A 140 -3.61 9.43 -10.16
C SER A 140 -2.97 10.11 -8.94
N LEU A 141 -2.59 11.38 -9.06
CA LEU A 141 -2.07 12.17 -7.94
C LEU A 141 -3.12 12.38 -6.84
N PHE A 142 -4.34 12.74 -7.23
CA PHE A 142 -5.44 12.88 -6.27
C PHE A 142 -5.74 11.56 -5.56
N PHE A 143 -5.79 10.47 -6.31
CA PHE A 143 -6.05 9.13 -5.77
C PHE A 143 -4.96 8.70 -4.78
N ILE A 144 -3.67 8.88 -5.09
CA ILE A 144 -2.60 8.52 -4.15
C ILE A 144 -2.62 9.39 -2.89
N CYS A 145 -3.02 10.66 -2.97
CA CYS A 145 -3.21 11.52 -1.80
C CYS A 145 -4.37 11.02 -0.92
N VAL A 146 -5.54 10.74 -1.51
CA VAL A 146 -6.70 10.22 -0.76
C VAL A 146 -6.39 8.86 -0.13
N MET A 147 -5.72 7.97 -0.87
CA MET A 147 -5.30 6.67 -0.34
C MET A 147 -4.25 6.80 0.76
N GLY A 148 -3.30 7.72 0.63
CA GLY A 148 -2.34 8.04 1.68
C GLY A 148 -3.02 8.52 2.97
N ILE A 149 -4.01 9.41 2.86
CA ILE A 149 -4.80 9.86 4.00
C ILE A 149 -5.60 8.70 4.60
N ASN A 150 -6.22 7.86 3.78
CA ASN A 150 -7.00 6.72 4.26
C ASN A 150 -6.13 5.73 5.06
N LEU A 151 -4.91 5.46 4.59
CA LEU A 151 -3.94 4.61 5.29
C LEU A 151 -3.52 5.23 6.64
N LEU A 152 -3.24 6.53 6.65
CA LEU A 152 -2.86 7.27 7.86
C LEU A 152 -3.98 7.28 8.90
N VAL A 153 -5.21 7.59 8.48
CA VAL A 153 -6.40 7.59 9.34
C VAL A 153 -6.67 6.18 9.84
N GLY A 154 -6.69 5.17 8.96
CA GLY A 154 -6.90 3.78 9.33
C GLY A 154 -5.86 3.28 10.34
N GLY A 155 -4.58 3.56 10.11
CA GLY A 155 -3.51 3.23 11.06
C GLY A 155 -3.67 3.93 12.41
N SER A 156 -3.96 5.23 12.41
CA SER A 156 -4.14 6.00 13.65
C SER A 156 -5.32 5.52 14.50
N VAL A 157 -6.44 5.12 13.88
CA VAL A 157 -7.60 4.54 14.58
C VAL A 157 -7.26 3.20 15.22
N VAL A 158 -6.48 2.35 14.54
CA VAL A 158 -6.03 1.07 15.11
C VAL A 158 -5.18 1.32 16.36
N PHE A 159 -4.22 2.24 16.31
CA PHE A 159 -3.41 2.56 17.49
C PHE A 159 -4.22 3.20 18.62
N ALA A 160 -5.16 4.10 18.29
CA ALA A 160 -6.04 4.71 19.29
C ALA A 160 -6.91 3.65 19.98
N THR A 161 -7.43 2.68 19.22
CA THR A 161 -8.24 1.57 19.75
C THR A 161 -7.43 0.62 20.61
N LEU A 162 -6.19 0.30 20.21
CA LEU A 162 -5.34 -0.66 20.92
C LEU A 162 -4.63 -0.08 22.15
N THR A 163 -4.32 1.21 22.15
CA THR A 163 -3.42 1.82 23.16
C THR A 163 -4.03 2.99 23.92
N GLY A 164 -5.20 3.47 23.49
CA GLY A 164 -5.82 4.69 24.03
C GLY A 164 -5.02 5.96 23.73
N MET A 165 -4.03 5.90 22.85
CA MET A 165 -3.31 7.08 22.37
C MET A 165 -4.28 8.00 21.61
N ASN A 166 -4.08 9.32 21.76
CA ASN A 166 -4.85 10.28 20.98
C ASN A 166 -4.59 10.08 19.48
N GLN A 167 -5.66 9.86 18.70
CA GLN A 167 -5.58 9.72 17.25
C GLN A 167 -4.83 10.91 16.61
N ASN A 168 -4.96 12.11 17.20
CA ASN A 168 -4.26 13.30 16.73
C ASN A 168 -2.73 13.22 16.89
N ALA A 169 -2.26 12.62 17.97
CA ALA A 169 -0.84 12.38 18.15
C ALA A 169 -0.35 11.30 17.17
N ALA A 170 -1.12 10.21 17.03
CA ALA A 170 -0.78 9.09 16.17
C ALA A 170 -0.54 9.52 14.70
N TRP A 171 -1.44 10.32 14.12
CA TRP A 171 -1.25 10.77 12.73
C TRP A 171 -0.02 11.67 12.59
N TYR A 172 0.26 12.52 13.58
CA TYR A 172 1.42 13.40 13.55
C TYR A 172 2.73 12.60 13.57
N TYR A 173 2.83 11.59 14.43
CA TYR A 173 4.03 10.74 14.47
C TYR A 173 4.23 9.86 13.25
N ILE A 174 3.15 9.47 12.55
CA ILE A 174 3.24 8.68 11.31
C ILE A 174 3.59 9.56 10.10
N LEU A 175 3.10 10.80 10.03
CA LEU A 175 3.29 11.67 8.86
C LEU A 175 4.58 12.51 8.90
N TRP A 176 5.02 12.94 10.08
CA TRP A 176 6.11 13.92 10.25
C TRP A 176 7.49 13.30 10.56
N ARG A 177 7.73 12.04 10.17
CA ARG A 177 9.06 11.41 10.15
C ARG A 177 9.32 10.63 8.88
#